data_AF-A0A1D2N7D5-F1
#
_entry.id   AF-A0A1D2N7D5-F1
#
_cell.length_a   1.000
_cell.length_b   1.000
_cell.length_c   1.000
_cell.angle_alpha   90.00
_cell.angle_beta   90.00
_cell.angle_gamma   90.00
#
_symmetry.space_group_name_H-M   'P 1'
#
loop_
_entity.id
_entity.type
_entity.pdbx_description
1 polymer ?
#
loop_
_entity_poly.entity_id
_entity_poly.type
_entity_poly.pdbx_seq_one_letter_code
_entity_poly.pdbx_strand_id
1 'polypeptide(L)'
;MMMGPKRPKRSLHMTLNTPWDDAYYLFHPIQEQDNFTSYSQRHELSEEDKKVTDALVKIWVSFAKYNQPKQAMTELPDYGRWTRMEPGHKSLNYFLLSDHPLQRGMRSDFRKAECQFWMGTVPQVRNLSKTIQELEPFPILFWCSVAIVILFALIICTLIVLILWSKHRQGSYGRGDNIYLHHARQL
;
A
#
# COMPACT_ATOMS: atom_id res chain seq x y z
N MET A 1 2.68 -62.20 -1.86
CA MET A 1 2.93 -60.99 -2.67
C MET A 1 1.99 -59.89 -2.20
N MET A 2 2.48 -58.95 -1.38
CA MET A 2 1.68 -57.80 -0.94
C MET A 2 1.73 -56.73 -2.01
N MET A 3 0.61 -56.48 -2.69
CA MET A 3 0.45 -55.26 -3.50
C MET A 3 0.40 -54.08 -2.53
N GLY A 4 1.46 -53.26 -2.55
CA GLY A 4 1.45 -51.97 -1.87
C GLY A 4 0.35 -51.07 -2.45
N PRO A 5 -0.21 -50.16 -1.64
CA PRO A 5 -1.29 -49.28 -2.08
C PRO A 5 -0.81 -48.44 -3.27
N LYS A 6 -1.51 -48.56 -4.41
CA LYS A 6 -1.37 -47.64 -5.55
C LYS A 6 -1.67 -46.23 -5.04
N ARG A 7 -0.63 -45.40 -4.91
CA ARG A 7 -0.82 -43.97 -4.62
C ARG A 7 -1.67 -43.37 -5.75
N PRO A 8 -2.66 -42.52 -5.42
CA PRO A 8 -3.47 -41.88 -6.43
C PRO A 8 -2.56 -41.04 -7.33
N LYS A 9 -2.71 -41.21 -8.65
CA LYS A 9 -2.19 -40.24 -9.62
C LYS A 9 -2.78 -38.90 -9.22
N ARG A 10 -1.95 -37.97 -8.75
CA ARG A 10 -2.33 -36.56 -8.66
C ARG A 10 -2.60 -36.11 -10.09
N SER A 11 -3.86 -36.19 -10.51
CA SER A 11 -4.34 -35.36 -11.60
C SER A 11 -4.13 -33.93 -11.13
N LEU A 12 -3.21 -33.24 -11.77
CA LEU A 12 -2.88 -31.82 -11.58
C LEU A 12 -4.03 -30.94 -12.09
N HIS A 13 -5.25 -31.24 -11.65
CA HIS A 13 -6.40 -30.39 -11.87
C HIS A 13 -6.35 -29.28 -10.83
N MET A 14 -5.87 -28.11 -11.26
CA MET A 14 -6.41 -26.81 -10.86
C MET A 14 -6.47 -26.56 -9.35
N THR A 15 -5.42 -26.93 -8.61
CA THR A 15 -5.29 -26.61 -7.19
C THR A 15 -3.93 -25.97 -6.94
N LEU A 16 -3.96 -24.65 -6.76
CA LEU A 16 -2.95 -23.86 -6.08
C LEU A 16 -1.49 -24.17 -6.47
N ASN A 17 -1.05 -23.68 -7.64
CA ASN A 17 0.37 -23.66 -7.96
C ASN A 17 1.10 -22.95 -6.80
N THR A 18 2.04 -23.64 -6.17
CA THR A 18 2.89 -22.98 -5.18
C THR A 18 3.75 -21.93 -5.89
N PRO A 19 4.16 -20.85 -5.20
CA PRO A 19 4.96 -19.79 -5.82
C PRO A 19 6.28 -20.22 -6.46
N TRP A 20 6.68 -21.49 -6.28
CA TRP A 20 7.95 -22.04 -6.73
C TRP A 20 7.79 -23.14 -7.79
N ASP A 21 6.55 -23.49 -8.16
CA ASP A 21 6.29 -24.56 -9.13
C ASP A 21 6.78 -24.18 -10.53
N ASP A 22 6.80 -22.90 -10.87
CA ASP A 22 7.35 -22.38 -12.13
C ASP A 22 8.87 -22.54 -12.23
N ALA A 23 9.59 -22.38 -11.11
CA ALA A 23 11.01 -22.65 -11.04
C ALA A 23 11.31 -24.13 -11.29
N TYR A 24 10.44 -25.04 -10.85
CA TYR A 24 10.54 -26.45 -11.21
C TYR A 24 10.55 -26.61 -12.73
N TYR A 25 9.54 -26.08 -13.44
CA TYR A 25 9.48 -26.17 -14.91
C TYR A 25 10.68 -25.51 -15.62
N LEU A 26 11.26 -24.44 -15.08
CA LEU A 26 12.41 -23.78 -15.71
C LEU A 26 13.71 -24.57 -15.55
N PHE A 27 13.85 -25.31 -14.44
CA PHE A 27 15.09 -26.00 -14.07
C PHE A 27 14.99 -27.52 -14.15
N HIS A 28 13.85 -28.06 -14.59
CA HIS A 28 13.63 -29.49 -14.72
C HIS A 28 14.24 -30.09 -16.00
N PRO A 29 15.00 -31.18 -15.86
CA PRO A 29 16.33 -31.20 -15.27
C PRO A 29 17.40 -30.82 -16.32
N ILE A 30 18.15 -29.74 -16.03
CA ILE A 30 19.58 -29.63 -16.41
C ILE A 30 20.42 -30.64 -15.57
N GLN A 31 19.80 -31.36 -14.63
CA GLN A 31 20.39 -32.33 -13.70
C GLN A 31 20.54 -33.77 -14.24
N GLU A 32 20.26 -34.05 -15.52
CA GLU A 32 20.17 -35.43 -16.00
C GLU A 32 21.49 -36.08 -16.46
N GLN A 33 22.65 -35.45 -16.27
CA GLN A 33 23.90 -35.99 -16.83
C GLN A 33 25.04 -36.30 -15.84
N ASP A 34 24.87 -36.05 -14.54
CA ASP A 34 25.91 -36.39 -13.57
C ASP A 34 25.48 -37.56 -12.68
N ASN A 35 25.98 -38.73 -13.08
CA ASN A 35 25.95 -40.00 -12.37
C ASN A 35 26.33 -39.86 -10.88
N PHE A 36 25.42 -39.67 -9.93
CA PHE A 36 25.69 -40.13 -8.55
C PHE A 36 24.39 -40.34 -7.74
N THR A 37 24.25 -41.57 -7.26
CA THR A 37 23.38 -42.05 -6.16
C THR A 37 21.85 -42.02 -6.33
N SER A 38 21.34 -43.21 -6.66
CA SER A 38 20.10 -43.83 -6.19
C SER A 38 19.49 -43.22 -4.92
N TYR A 39 18.20 -42.87 -4.99
CA TYR A 39 17.18 -42.66 -3.91
C TYR A 39 16.35 -41.36 -3.98
N SER A 40 16.30 -40.65 -5.09
CA SER A 40 15.18 -39.74 -5.39
C SER A 40 14.23 -40.42 -6.39
N GLN A 41 12.95 -40.55 -6.03
CA GLN A 41 11.92 -40.96 -6.99
C GLN A 41 12.00 -39.99 -8.17
N ARG A 42 12.49 -40.45 -9.33
CA ARG A 42 12.38 -39.74 -10.60
C ARG A 42 10.89 -39.50 -10.84
N HIS A 43 10.43 -38.28 -10.58
CA HIS A 43 9.12 -37.88 -11.06
C HIS A 43 9.30 -37.58 -12.55
N GLU A 44 8.99 -38.56 -13.37
CA GLU A 44 8.94 -38.38 -14.81
C GLU A 44 7.82 -37.38 -15.12
N LEU A 45 8.16 -36.31 -15.85
CA LEU A 45 7.15 -35.33 -16.29
C LEU A 45 6.10 -36.00 -17.14
N SER A 46 4.84 -35.57 -16.95
CA SER A 46 3.80 -35.86 -17.93
C SER A 46 4.17 -35.22 -19.27
N GLU A 47 3.65 -35.76 -20.38
CA GLU A 47 3.87 -35.18 -21.72
C GLU A 47 3.36 -33.72 -21.81
N GLU A 48 2.32 -33.40 -21.05
CA GLU A 48 1.80 -32.04 -20.90
C GLU A 48 2.80 -31.12 -20.19
N ASP A 49 3.39 -31.59 -19.09
CA ASP A 49 4.39 -30.85 -18.32
C ASP A 49 5.67 -30.62 -19.13
N LYS A 50 6.08 -31.61 -19.96
CA LYS A 50 7.20 -31.46 -20.89
C LYS A 50 6.96 -30.34 -21.91
N LYS A 51 5.73 -30.23 -22.43
CA LYS A 51 5.35 -29.14 -23.36
C LYS A 51 5.39 -27.77 -22.68
N VAL A 52 4.91 -27.68 -21.44
CA VAL A 52 4.97 -26.44 -20.65
C VAL A 52 6.42 -26.05 -20.36
N THR A 53 7.26 -27.03 -20.00
CA THR A 53 8.71 -26.86 -19.77
C THR A 53 9.41 -26.34 -21.02
N ASP A 54 9.26 -27.02 -22.17
CA ASP A 54 9.87 -26.62 -23.44
C ASP A 54 9.43 -25.22 -23.87
N ALA A 55 8.14 -24.91 -23.74
CA ALA A 55 7.63 -23.57 -24.03
C ALA A 55 8.24 -22.51 -23.12
N LEU A 56 8.28 -22.75 -21.80
CA LEU A 56 8.84 -21.82 -20.81
C LEU A 56 10.32 -21.55 -21.10
N VAL A 57 11.12 -22.59 -21.32
CA VAL A 57 12.56 -22.48 -21.62
C VAL A 57 12.78 -21.70 -22.91
N LYS A 58 12.08 -22.04 -24.00
CA LYS A 58 12.20 -21.32 -25.29
C LYS A 58 11.87 -19.84 -25.15
N ILE A 59 10.79 -19.52 -24.43
CA ILE A 59 10.38 -18.14 -24.16
C ILE A 59 11.48 -17.37 -23.42
N TRP A 60 12.03 -17.94 -22.35
CA TRP A 60 13.11 -17.34 -21.57
C TRP A 60 14.40 -17.18 -22.37
N VAL A 61 14.79 -18.19 -23.15
CA VAL A 61 15.98 -18.15 -24.03
C VAL A 61 15.81 -17.09 -25.12
N SER A 62 14.64 -17.01 -25.75
CA SER A 62 14.32 -15.96 -26.74
C SER A 62 14.40 -14.58 -26.11
N PHE A 63 13.86 -14.41 -24.90
CA PHE A 63 13.96 -13.16 -24.16
C PHE A 63 15.42 -12.79 -23.88
N ALA A 64 16.23 -13.70 -23.35
CA ALA A 64 17.64 -13.46 -23.05
C ALA A 64 18.44 -13.10 -24.32
N LYS A 65 18.17 -13.76 -25.45
CA LYS A 65 18.92 -13.57 -26.69
C LYS A 65 18.51 -12.33 -27.47
N TYR A 66 17.22 -11.98 -27.48
CA TYR A 66 16.67 -10.95 -28.38
C TYR A 66 15.95 -9.82 -27.66
N ASN A 67 15.94 -9.82 -26.32
CA ASN A 67 15.13 -8.92 -25.50
C ASN A 67 13.62 -8.97 -25.83
N GLN A 68 13.17 -10.08 -26.43
CA GLN A 68 11.77 -10.30 -26.78
C GLN A 68 11.44 -11.81 -26.80
N PRO A 69 10.32 -12.23 -26.22
CA PRO A 69 9.87 -13.62 -26.26
C PRO A 69 9.26 -14.02 -27.62
N LYS A 70 9.15 -13.06 -28.56
CA LYS A 70 8.42 -13.19 -29.82
C LYS A 70 8.98 -14.25 -30.76
N GLN A 71 10.28 -14.53 -30.73
CA GLN A 71 10.85 -15.54 -31.62
C GLN A 71 10.42 -16.95 -31.22
N ALA A 72 10.43 -17.26 -29.92
CA ALA A 72 9.88 -18.52 -29.40
C ALA A 72 8.40 -18.73 -29.76
N MET A 73 7.60 -17.66 -29.78
CA MET A 73 6.19 -17.74 -30.16
C MET A 73 5.95 -18.13 -31.63
N THR A 74 6.96 -18.01 -32.50
CA THR A 74 6.87 -18.49 -33.89
C THR A 74 6.99 -20.01 -33.95
N GLU A 75 7.77 -20.59 -33.03
CA GLU A 75 7.95 -22.04 -32.89
C GLU A 75 6.86 -22.69 -32.02
N LEU A 76 6.06 -21.87 -31.33
CA LEU A 76 4.97 -22.27 -30.43
C LEU A 76 3.63 -21.72 -30.96
N PRO A 77 3.12 -22.19 -32.11
CA PRO A 77 1.94 -21.61 -32.76
C PRO A 77 0.68 -21.69 -31.88
N ASP A 78 0.56 -22.73 -31.05
CA ASP A 78 -0.57 -22.93 -30.13
C ASP A 78 -0.64 -21.90 -28.99
N TYR A 79 0.44 -21.16 -28.77
CA TYR A 79 0.60 -20.22 -27.66
C TYR A 79 0.21 -18.79 -28.06
N GLY A 80 0.06 -18.51 -29.35
CA GLY A 80 -0.35 -17.19 -29.84
C GLY A 80 0.73 -16.11 -29.66
N ARG A 81 0.40 -14.87 -30.01
CA ARG A 81 1.38 -13.76 -30.00
C ARG A 81 1.46 -13.09 -28.63
N TRP A 82 2.65 -13.04 -28.03
CA TRP A 82 2.91 -12.17 -26.89
C TRP A 82 3.01 -10.71 -27.34
N THR A 83 2.10 -9.87 -26.86
CA THR A 83 2.09 -8.42 -27.10
C THR A 83 2.76 -7.66 -25.96
N ARG A 84 3.60 -6.68 -26.30
CA ARG A 84 4.23 -5.77 -25.32
C ARG A 84 3.17 -4.98 -24.56
N MET A 85 3.40 -4.75 -23.27
CA MET A 85 2.59 -3.84 -22.48
C MET A 85 2.98 -2.40 -22.77
N GLU A 86 2.02 -1.59 -23.22
CA GLU A 86 2.24 -0.18 -23.48
C GLU A 86 2.00 0.66 -22.22
N PRO A 87 2.81 1.73 -21.99
CA PRO A 87 2.57 2.66 -20.89
C PRO A 87 1.17 3.28 -20.98
N GLY A 88 0.46 3.34 -19.85
CA GLY A 88 -0.86 3.98 -19.77
C GLY A 88 -2.06 3.09 -20.12
N HIS A 89 -1.84 1.83 -20.51
CA HIS A 89 -2.94 0.88 -20.67
C HIS A 89 -3.57 0.53 -19.31
N LYS A 90 -4.90 0.63 -19.21
CA LYS A 90 -5.66 0.33 -17.99
C LYS A 90 -5.82 -1.18 -17.71
N SER A 91 -5.51 -2.01 -18.69
CA SER A 91 -5.66 -3.47 -18.63
C SER A 91 -4.28 -4.12 -18.56
N LEU A 92 -4.04 -4.89 -17.49
CA LEU A 92 -2.83 -5.71 -17.37
C LEU A 92 -2.99 -6.95 -18.26
N ASN A 93 -2.39 -6.90 -19.44
CA ASN A 93 -2.33 -8.05 -20.32
C ASN A 93 -1.21 -8.98 -19.88
N TYR A 94 -1.47 -10.28 -19.88
CA TYR A 94 -0.54 -11.31 -19.41
C TYR A 94 -0.60 -12.52 -20.33
N PHE A 95 0.50 -13.26 -20.35
CA PHE A 95 0.63 -14.46 -21.12
C PHE A 95 0.37 -15.67 -20.21
N LEU A 96 -0.69 -16.44 -20.47
CA LEU A 96 -1.01 -17.63 -19.69
C LEU A 96 -0.33 -18.87 -20.29
N LEU A 97 0.62 -19.42 -19.54
CA LEU A 97 1.23 -20.71 -19.84
C LEU A 97 0.43 -21.81 -19.12
N SER A 98 -0.16 -22.72 -19.88
CA SER A 98 -0.99 -23.82 -19.36
C SER A 98 -0.78 -25.05 -20.24
N ASP A 99 -0.98 -26.22 -19.68
CA ASP A 99 -1.12 -27.49 -20.39
C ASP A 99 -2.32 -27.50 -21.35
N HIS A 100 -3.42 -26.84 -20.96
CA HIS A 100 -4.68 -26.87 -21.69
C HIS A 100 -4.70 -25.91 -22.90
N PRO A 101 -4.88 -26.39 -24.14
CA PRO A 101 -4.75 -25.57 -25.35
C PRO A 101 -5.75 -24.40 -25.40
N LEU A 102 -6.98 -24.58 -24.89
CA LEU A 102 -8.00 -23.52 -24.84
C LEU A 102 -7.69 -22.40 -23.83
N GLN A 103 -6.81 -22.66 -22.85
CA GLN A 103 -6.49 -21.70 -21.80
C GLN A 103 -5.24 -20.87 -22.14
N ARG A 104 -4.32 -21.45 -22.92
CA ARG A 104 -3.06 -20.80 -23.34
C ARG A 104 -3.26 -19.50 -24.12
N GLY A 105 -2.28 -18.61 -23.98
CA GLY A 105 -2.15 -17.40 -24.78
C GLY A 105 -2.39 -16.10 -24.03
N MET A 106 -2.50 -14.99 -24.79
CA MET A 106 -2.69 -13.67 -24.20
C MET A 106 -4.08 -13.53 -23.59
N ARG A 107 -4.09 -13.08 -22.34
CA ARG A 107 -5.28 -12.75 -21.56
C ARG A 107 -5.19 -11.29 -21.12
N SER A 108 -6.35 -10.69 -20.89
CA SER A 108 -6.46 -9.32 -20.39
C SER A 108 -6.97 -9.33 -18.95
N ASP A 109 -6.87 -8.17 -18.29
CA ASP A 109 -7.53 -7.89 -17.02
C ASP A 109 -7.10 -8.82 -15.86
N PHE A 110 -5.82 -9.20 -15.81
CA PHE A 110 -5.30 -9.98 -14.68
C PHE A 110 -5.65 -9.31 -13.36
N ARG A 111 -6.43 -9.99 -12.52
CA ARG A 111 -6.81 -9.53 -11.18
C ARG A 111 -7.26 -8.05 -11.18
N LYS A 112 -8.00 -7.63 -12.21
CA LYS A 112 -8.34 -6.21 -12.48
C LYS A 112 -8.84 -5.46 -11.25
N ALA A 113 -9.77 -6.05 -10.49
CA ALA A 113 -10.33 -5.44 -9.29
C ALA A 113 -9.27 -5.20 -8.20
N GLU A 114 -8.38 -6.17 -7.98
CA GLU A 114 -7.31 -6.06 -6.99
C GLU A 114 -6.22 -5.10 -7.46
N CYS A 115 -5.83 -5.15 -8.73
CA CYS A 115 -4.92 -4.16 -9.32
C CYS A 115 -5.49 -2.74 -9.19
N GLN A 116 -6.79 -2.56 -9.47
CA GLN A 116 -7.47 -1.27 -9.32
C GLN A 116 -7.52 -0.81 -7.86
N PHE A 117 -7.74 -1.73 -6.92
CA PHE A 117 -7.70 -1.44 -5.49
C PHE A 117 -6.30 -0.97 -5.05
N TRP A 118 -5.25 -1.74 -5.38
CA TRP A 118 -3.88 -1.44 -4.96
C TRP A 118 -3.30 -0.20 -5.65
N MET A 119 -3.60 0.01 -6.92
CA MET A 119 -3.06 1.15 -7.68
C MET A 119 -3.92 2.41 -7.58
N GLY A 120 -5.23 2.26 -7.33
CA GLY A 120 -6.17 3.39 -7.26
C GLY A 120 -6.49 3.81 -5.83
N THR A 121 -6.99 2.87 -5.02
CA THR A 121 -7.53 3.17 -3.68
C THR A 121 -6.43 3.40 -2.65
N VAL A 122 -5.40 2.56 -2.63
CA VAL A 122 -4.35 2.63 -1.59
C VAL A 122 -3.57 3.96 -1.59
N PRO A 123 -3.17 4.54 -2.74
CA PRO A 123 -2.55 5.86 -2.77
C PRO A 123 -3.47 6.96 -2.23
N GLN A 124 -4.78 6.89 -2.52
CA GLN A 124 -5.75 7.85 -2.01
C GLN A 124 -5.86 7.76 -0.48
N VAL A 125 -5.96 6.56 0.07
CA VAL A 125 -5.98 6.33 1.52
C VAL A 125 -4.69 6.82 2.18
N ARG A 126 -3.53 6.58 1.56
CA ARG A 126 -2.25 7.07 2.07
C ARG A 126 -2.16 8.60 2.03
N ASN A 127 -2.69 9.23 0.99
CA ASN A 127 -2.74 10.69 0.90
C ASN A 127 -3.69 11.29 1.95
N LEU A 128 -4.86 10.69 2.15
CA LEU A 128 -5.78 11.08 3.22
C LEU A 128 -5.12 10.96 4.60
N SER A 129 -4.38 9.88 4.84
CA SER A 129 -3.63 9.70 6.09
C SER A 129 -2.60 10.80 6.33
N LYS A 130 -1.93 11.29 5.27
CA LYS A 130 -0.99 12.43 5.39
C LYS A 130 -1.72 13.72 5.73
N THR A 131 -2.83 14.01 5.05
CA THR A 131 -3.66 15.18 5.36
C THR A 131 -4.18 15.14 6.78
N ILE A 132 -4.58 13.97 7.29
CA ILE A 132 -5.04 13.83 8.68
C ILE A 132 -3.90 14.12 9.68
N GLN A 133 -2.67 13.68 9.40
CA GLN A 133 -1.50 14.01 10.23
C GLN A 133 -1.19 15.52 10.24
N GLU A 134 -1.41 16.22 9.13
CA GLU A 134 -1.27 17.68 9.07
C GLU A 134 -2.34 18.42 9.91
N LEU A 135 -3.47 17.78 10.21
CA LEU A 135 -4.53 18.33 11.07
C LEU A 135 -4.34 18.00 12.56
N GLU A 136 -3.40 17.14 12.92
CA GLU A 136 -3.07 16.79 14.31
C GLU A 136 -2.70 17.99 15.22
N PRO A 137 -2.02 19.07 14.76
CA PRO A 137 -1.77 20.23 15.61
C PRO A 137 -2.98 21.14 15.80
N PHE A 138 -4.07 20.96 15.05
CA PHE A 138 -5.26 21.81 15.11
C PHE A 138 -5.89 21.90 16.52
N PRO A 139 -6.15 20.79 17.25
CA PRO A 139 -6.66 20.88 18.62
C PRO A 139 -5.72 21.64 19.55
N ILE A 140 -4.40 21.48 19.41
CA ILE A 140 -3.42 22.18 20.24
C ILE A 140 -3.46 23.68 19.97
N LEU A 141 -3.46 24.09 18.70
CA LEU A 141 -3.56 25.50 18.30
C LEU A 141 -4.89 26.14 18.75
N PHE A 142 -5.99 25.40 18.69
CA PHE A 142 -7.29 25.85 19.20
C PHE A 142 -7.21 26.16 20.70
N TRP A 143 -6.71 25.24 21.52
CA TRP A 143 -6.56 25.46 22.96
C TRP A 143 -5.58 26.59 23.29
N CYS A 144 -4.48 26.74 22.53
CA CYS A 144 -3.58 27.88 22.66
C CYS A 144 -4.31 29.21 22.39
N SER A 145 -5.14 29.29 21.35
CA SER A 145 -5.89 30.51 21.04
C SER A 145 -6.92 30.85 22.14
N VAL A 146 -7.63 29.85 22.66
CA VAL A 146 -8.56 30.01 23.80
C VAL A 146 -7.81 30.52 25.04
N ALA A 147 -6.65 29.94 25.35
CA ALA A 147 -5.82 30.37 26.48
C ALA A 147 -5.36 31.83 26.35
N ILE A 148 -4.96 32.26 25.15
CA ILE A 148 -4.56 33.65 24.86
C ILE A 148 -5.74 34.61 25.08
N VAL A 149 -6.93 34.26 24.61
CA VAL A 149 -8.14 35.08 24.78
C VAL A 149 -8.51 35.24 26.26
N ILE A 150 -8.45 34.15 27.03
CA ILE A 150 -8.70 34.18 28.48
C ILE A 150 -7.69 35.08 29.18
N LEU A 151 -6.41 34.95 28.86
CA LEU A 151 -5.35 35.77 29.44
C LEU A 151 -5.56 37.26 29.14
N PHE A 152 -5.96 37.60 27.91
CA PHE A 152 -6.28 38.97 27.53
C PHE A 152 -7.49 39.53 28.30
N ALA A 153 -8.54 38.72 28.46
CA ALA A 153 -9.71 39.10 29.26
C ALA A 153 -9.34 39.34 30.73
N LEU A 154 -8.48 38.50 31.32
CA LEU A 154 -7.99 38.69 32.68
C LEU A 154 -7.19 39.98 32.83
N ILE A 155 -6.30 40.30 31.88
CA ILE A 155 -5.56 41.57 31.89
C ILE A 155 -6.54 42.75 31.86
N ILE A 156 -7.53 42.74 30.96
CA ILE A 156 -8.55 43.80 30.89
C ILE A 156 -9.30 43.93 32.23
N CYS A 157 -9.75 42.82 32.82
CA CYS A 157 -10.41 42.81 34.11
C CYS A 157 -9.53 43.43 35.21
N THR A 158 -8.25 43.07 35.28
CA THR A 158 -7.33 43.64 36.28
C THR A 158 -7.13 45.14 36.08
N LEU A 159 -7.04 45.62 34.83
CA LEU A 159 -6.95 47.05 34.53
C LEU A 159 -8.22 47.80 34.96
N ILE A 160 -9.40 47.25 34.69
CA ILE A 160 -10.68 47.83 35.12
C ILE A 160 -10.72 47.93 36.65
N VAL A 161 -10.34 46.87 37.37
CA VAL A 161 -10.29 46.88 38.84
C VAL A 161 -9.33 47.95 39.36
N LEU A 162 -8.13 48.07 38.77
CA LEU A 162 -7.16 49.11 39.14
C LEU A 162 -7.69 50.52 38.90
N ILE A 163 -8.36 50.75 37.76
CA ILE A 163 -8.99 52.05 37.45
C ILE A 163 -10.08 52.37 38.47
N LEU A 164 -10.99 51.42 38.75
CA LEU A 164 -12.06 51.60 39.74
C LEU A 164 -11.48 51.86 41.15
N TRP A 165 -10.43 51.14 41.54
CA TRP A 165 -9.76 51.33 42.82
C TRP A 165 -9.08 52.69 42.93
N SER A 166 -8.39 53.13 41.87
CA SER A 166 -7.77 54.46 41.83
C SER A 166 -8.80 55.59 41.97
N LYS A 167 -9.95 55.46 41.30
CA LYS A 167 -11.05 56.41 41.36
C LYS A 167 -11.70 56.45 42.75
N HIS A 168 -11.92 55.28 43.38
CA HIS A 168 -12.45 55.21 44.75
C HIS A 168 -11.51 55.89 45.76
N ARG A 169 -10.19 55.70 45.61
CA ARG A 169 -9.19 56.31 46.49
C ARG A 169 -9.20 57.83 46.38
N GLN A 170 -9.28 58.39 45.16
CA GLN A 170 -9.38 59.84 44.94
C GLN A 170 -10.64 60.46 45.56
N GLY A 171 -11.79 59.77 45.49
CA GLY A 171 -13.03 60.22 46.11
C GLY A 171 -13.01 60.25 47.64
N SER A 172 -12.17 59.42 48.29
CA SER A 172 -12.03 59.40 49.75
C SER A 172 -11.17 60.54 50.29
N TYR A 173 -10.16 61.01 49.54
CA TYR A 173 -9.34 62.17 49.94
C TYR A 173 -10.08 63.51 49.78
N GLY A 174 -10.98 63.64 48.78
CA GLY A 174 -11.78 64.87 48.60
C GLY A 174 -12.92 65.09 49.62
N ARG A 175 -13.23 64.09 50.47
CA ARG A 175 -14.29 64.20 51.49
C ARG A 175 -13.77 64.63 52.88
N GLY A 176 -12.46 64.53 53.12
CA GLY A 176 -11.82 64.96 54.37
C GLY A 176 -11.64 66.47 54.48
N ASP A 177 -11.46 67.18 53.37
CA ASP A 177 -11.14 68.62 53.39
C ASP A 177 -12.37 69.53 53.61
N ASN A 178 -13.58 69.02 53.39
CA ASN A 178 -14.81 69.79 53.62
C ASN A 178 -15.22 69.88 55.10
N ILE A 179 -14.64 69.08 55.99
CA ILE A 179 -14.95 69.13 57.43
C ILE A 179 -14.16 70.26 58.11
N TYR A 180 -12.96 70.57 57.64
CA TYR A 180 -12.14 71.66 58.20
C TYR A 180 -12.60 73.06 57.77
N LEU A 181 -13.21 73.20 56.59
CA LEU A 181 -13.74 74.48 56.11
C LEU A 181 -15.02 74.93 56.82
N HIS A 182 -15.79 74.01 57.44
CA HIS A 182 -17.00 74.38 58.15
C HIS A 182 -16.76 74.86 59.59
N HIS A 183 -15.62 74.53 60.20
CA HIS A 183 -15.29 74.96 61.56
C HIS A 183 -14.62 76.33 61.65
N ALA A 184 -14.01 76.81 60.55
CA ALA A 184 -13.34 78.11 60.49
C ALA A 184 -14.30 79.31 60.27
N ARG A 185 -15.61 79.07 60.15
CA ARG A 185 -16.62 80.12 59.89
C ARG A 185 -17.43 80.52 61.13
N GLN A 186 -17.06 80.01 62.31
CA GLN A 186 -17.74 80.26 63.60
C GLN A 186 -16.88 81.00 64.64
N LEU A 187 -15.73 81.53 64.24
CA LEU A 187 -14.91 82.46 65.03
C LEU A 187 -14.76 83.77 64.24
#